data_AF-A0A7S4EWZ0-F1
#
_entry.id   AF-A0A7S4EWZ0-F1
#
_cell.length_a   1.000
_cell.length_b   1.000
_cell.length_c   1.000
_cell.angle_alpha   90.00
_cell.angle_beta   90.00
_cell.angle_gamma   90.00
#
_symmetry.space_group_name_H-M   'P 1'
#
loop_
_entity.id
_entity.type
_entity.pdbx_description
1 polymer ?
#
loop_
_entity_poly.entity_id
_entity_poly.type
_entity_poly.pdbx_seq_one_letter_code
_entity_poly.pdbx_strand_id
1 'polypeptide(L)'
;ESMHSDGGSGCSEALPSARPPLALRDECNLRVRPKDYPSDTSAKRQLWTILPLLVTSNQQAQHFVRTGNFATWDAYLLNQRTVLTIFHPDESREANSTTPSADLHNVPRIVTTRIGLQACGANADTIDGCTRYSTPKGNPLLMCPVKVKVPALYGGTLASARATRFPTFCGLRNAEYVVTTKWSTLPMLGMPIFKRFDFWVRVDYDVCFHERVDPIQRLVDQQGYFFHSGIVNDPAQCTRTLSDFVQLFSMKNKCPTADDWKDLKPLLHDSSGILSESSAPKVFFSNFIGGWVPFWTSSLMLRFAESWHSWDGGWVYRWGDQQFWPAALQVTATKEAKVLNFSTWRSTKVLEHGKRWADMLDRCAKSATKADPGKQYPI
;
A
#
# COMPACT_ATOMS: atom_id res chain seq x y z
N GLU A 1 -76.48 -26.20 -18.48
CA GLU A 1 -76.57 -24.76 -18.17
C GLU A 1 -75.15 -24.30 -17.86
N SER A 2 -74.41 -23.70 -18.80
CA SER A 2 -74.35 -22.24 -19.12
C SER A 2 -73.99 -21.40 -17.88
N MET A 3 -73.10 -20.40 -17.88
CA MET A 3 -72.37 -19.66 -18.90
C MET A 3 -71.31 -18.80 -18.16
N HIS A 4 -70.24 -18.46 -18.87
CA HIS A 4 -69.34 -17.28 -18.80
C HIS A 4 -69.30 -16.34 -17.57
N SER A 5 -68.07 -16.00 -17.17
CA SER A 5 -67.61 -14.59 -17.25
C SER A 5 -66.08 -14.49 -17.36
N ASP A 6 -65.67 -13.71 -18.37
CA ASP A 6 -64.32 -13.25 -18.67
C ASP A 6 -63.83 -12.16 -17.69
N GLY A 7 -62.51 -11.95 -17.66
CA GLY A 7 -61.97 -10.59 -17.60
C GLY A 7 -60.82 -10.37 -16.61
N GLY A 8 -59.63 -10.06 -17.14
CA GLY A 8 -58.59 -9.38 -16.36
C GLY A 8 -57.15 -9.73 -16.72
N SER A 9 -56.71 -9.42 -17.93
CA SER A 9 -55.30 -9.36 -18.31
C SER A 9 -54.58 -8.25 -17.51
N GLY A 10 -53.82 -8.63 -16.49
CA GLY A 10 -52.90 -7.72 -15.80
C GLY A 10 -51.61 -7.58 -16.60
N CYS A 11 -51.43 -6.43 -17.25
CA CYS A 11 -50.16 -6.01 -17.83
C CYS A 11 -49.09 -5.92 -16.73
N SER A 12 -48.10 -6.82 -16.77
CA SER A 12 -46.84 -6.61 -16.07
C SER A 12 -46.10 -5.45 -16.73
N GLU A 13 -46.24 -4.24 -16.18
CA GLU A 13 -45.32 -3.15 -16.47
C GLU A 13 -43.93 -3.54 -15.96
N ALA A 14 -43.08 -3.98 -16.89
CA ALA A 14 -41.65 -4.02 -16.65
C ALA A 14 -41.20 -2.59 -16.34
N LEU A 15 -40.86 -2.34 -15.07
CA LEU A 15 -40.16 -1.14 -14.64
C LEU A 15 -39.02 -0.87 -15.62
N PRO A 16 -38.94 0.31 -16.25
CA PRO A 16 -37.85 0.61 -17.16
C PRO A 16 -36.57 0.52 -16.35
N SER A 17 -35.70 -0.41 -16.74
CA SER A 17 -34.31 -0.48 -16.31
C SER A 17 -33.66 0.87 -16.64
N ALA A 18 -33.73 1.78 -15.68
CA ALA A 18 -33.17 3.11 -15.80
C ALA A 18 -31.66 2.93 -15.91
N ARG A 19 -31.15 3.00 -17.14
CA ARG A 19 -29.71 3.08 -17.38
C ARG A 19 -29.20 4.25 -16.54
N PRO A 20 -28.19 4.05 -15.69
CA PRO A 20 -27.67 5.13 -14.86
C PRO A 20 -27.24 6.30 -15.78
N PRO A 21 -27.44 7.56 -15.34
CA PRO A 21 -27.05 8.74 -16.07
C PRO A 21 -25.63 8.64 -16.62
N LEU A 22 -25.39 9.13 -17.84
CA LEU A 22 -24.08 9.13 -18.51
C LEU A 22 -22.95 9.70 -17.63
N ALA A 23 -23.26 10.68 -16.77
CA ALA A 23 -22.30 11.27 -15.82
C ALA A 23 -21.77 10.26 -14.77
N LEU A 24 -22.59 9.28 -14.34
CA LEU A 24 -22.16 8.22 -13.43
C LEU A 24 -21.30 7.15 -14.14
N ARG A 25 -21.44 7.00 -15.47
CA ARG A 25 -20.64 6.05 -16.25
C ARG A 25 -19.18 6.49 -16.39
N ASP A 26 -18.93 7.80 -16.48
CA ASP A 26 -17.56 8.34 -16.56
C ASP A 26 -16.81 8.26 -15.23
N GLU A 27 -17.53 8.28 -14.10
CA GLU A 27 -16.94 8.16 -12.76
C GLU A 27 -16.51 6.74 -12.40
N CYS A 28 -17.15 5.74 -12.99
CA CYS A 28 -16.88 4.32 -12.75
C CYS A 28 -15.92 3.68 -13.77
N ASN A 29 -15.52 4.42 -14.79
CA ASN A 29 -14.48 3.98 -15.70
C ASN A 29 -13.14 4.05 -14.96
N LEU A 30 -12.66 2.90 -14.48
CA LEU A 30 -11.22 2.66 -14.40
C LEU A 30 -10.68 2.94 -15.81
N ARG A 31 -10.18 4.16 -16.04
CA ARG A 31 -9.55 4.56 -17.32
C ARG A 31 -8.31 3.70 -17.63
N VAL A 32 -7.90 2.88 -16.68
CA VAL A 32 -6.77 1.99 -16.72
C VAL A 32 -7.28 0.61 -17.11
N ARG A 33 -7.24 0.31 -18.41
CA ARG A 33 -7.58 -1.01 -18.96
C ARG A 33 -6.34 -1.89 -18.98
N PRO A 34 -6.47 -3.23 -19.01
CA PRO A 34 -5.32 -4.13 -19.19
C PRO A 34 -4.51 -3.82 -20.46
N LYS A 35 -5.12 -3.24 -21.50
CA LYS A 35 -4.40 -2.78 -22.69
C LYS A 35 -3.55 -1.52 -22.49
N ASP A 36 -3.80 -0.77 -21.43
CA ASP A 36 -2.99 0.38 -21.02
C ASP A 36 -1.83 -0.08 -20.12
N TYR A 37 -1.84 -1.37 -19.73
CA TYR A 37 -0.70 -2.02 -19.11
C TYR A 37 0.46 -2.03 -20.10
N PRO A 38 1.70 -1.80 -19.65
CA PRO A 38 2.88 -1.90 -20.52
C PRO A 38 3.06 -3.36 -20.96
N SER A 39 2.35 -3.79 -21.99
CA SER A 39 2.42 -5.13 -22.58
C SER A 39 3.49 -5.22 -23.67
N ASP A 40 3.99 -4.08 -24.15
CA ASP A 40 5.04 -4.02 -25.15
C ASP A 40 6.42 -3.99 -24.47
N THR A 41 6.95 -5.18 -24.20
CA THR A 41 8.36 -5.37 -23.77
C THR A 41 9.34 -5.21 -24.94
N SER A 42 8.86 -5.13 -26.18
CA SER A 42 9.69 -4.96 -27.38
C SER A 42 10.06 -3.50 -27.64
N ALA A 43 9.30 -2.55 -27.08
CA ALA A 43 9.62 -1.13 -27.09
C ALA A 43 10.56 -0.75 -25.94
N LYS A 44 11.57 0.06 -26.27
CA LYS A 44 12.64 0.65 -25.45
C LYS A 44 12.20 1.46 -24.21
N ARG A 45 10.95 1.35 -23.77
CA ARG A 45 10.42 2.09 -22.61
C ARG A 45 11.00 1.50 -21.32
N GLN A 46 11.79 2.30 -20.62
CA GLN A 46 12.27 1.94 -19.29
C GLN A 46 11.12 2.08 -18.29
N LEU A 47 10.73 0.96 -17.67
CA LEU A 47 9.73 0.93 -16.60
C LEU A 47 10.40 1.24 -15.26
N TRP A 48 9.84 2.17 -14.51
CA TRP A 48 10.42 2.65 -13.25
C TRP A 48 9.63 2.17 -12.04
N THR A 49 10.36 1.79 -10.98
CA THR A 49 9.79 1.30 -9.72
C THR A 49 10.17 2.19 -8.55
N ILE A 50 9.19 2.62 -7.76
CA ILE A 50 9.44 3.26 -6.46
C ILE A 50 9.40 2.23 -5.34
N LEU A 51 10.37 2.29 -4.43
CA LEU A 51 10.42 1.45 -3.23
C LEU A 51 10.16 2.31 -1.98
N PRO A 52 8.90 2.56 -1.60
CA PRO A 52 8.58 3.37 -0.42
C PRO A 52 8.93 2.67 0.89
N LEU A 53 9.64 3.37 1.77
CA LEU A 53 9.90 2.98 3.15
C LEU A 53 9.55 4.13 4.09
N LEU A 54 8.55 3.94 4.95
CA LEU A 54 8.27 4.88 6.04
C LEU A 54 9.15 4.55 7.24
N VAL A 55 9.96 5.51 7.68
CA VAL A 55 10.72 5.46 8.93
C VAL A 55 10.15 6.48 9.88
N THR A 56 9.72 6.02 11.05
CA THR A 56 8.95 6.84 12.01
C THR A 56 9.84 7.57 13.01
N SER A 57 11.12 7.24 13.03
CA SER A 57 12.11 7.89 13.89
C SER A 57 13.48 7.97 13.22
N ASN A 58 14.26 8.98 13.62
CA ASN A 58 15.67 9.11 13.24
C ASN A 58 16.49 7.87 13.61
N GLN A 59 16.17 7.23 14.74
CA GLN A 59 16.85 6.00 15.16
C GLN A 59 16.59 4.87 14.16
N GLN A 60 15.34 4.65 13.73
CA GLN A 60 15.02 3.67 12.70
C GLN A 60 15.73 3.97 11.38
N ALA A 61 15.75 5.24 10.95
CA ALA A 61 16.42 5.64 9.72
C ALA A 61 17.94 5.41 9.75
N GLN A 62 18.61 5.91 10.80
CA GLN A 62 20.05 5.71 10.97
C GLN A 62 20.41 4.22 11.08
N HIS A 63 19.55 3.45 11.75
CA HIS A 63 19.79 2.04 11.96
C HIS A 63 19.61 1.25 10.66
N PHE A 64 18.54 1.49 9.90
CA PHE A 64 18.32 0.90 8.57
C PHE A 64 19.52 1.09 7.63
N VAL A 65 20.09 2.30 7.63
CA VAL A 65 21.28 2.63 6.82
C VAL A 65 22.52 1.87 7.30
N ARG A 66 22.69 1.67 8.61
CA ARG A 66 23.89 1.08 9.21
C ARG A 66 23.93 -0.45 9.19
N THR A 67 22.79 -1.14 9.22
CA THR A 67 22.73 -2.54 9.68
C THR A 67 22.71 -3.62 8.59
N GLY A 68 22.89 -3.28 7.31
CA GLY A 68 23.07 -4.29 6.26
C GLY A 68 21.78 -4.92 5.69
N ASN A 69 20.59 -4.69 6.25
CA ASN A 69 19.33 -4.97 5.53
C ASN A 69 19.21 -4.13 4.27
N PHE A 70 19.68 -2.88 4.33
CA PHE A 70 19.84 -2.07 3.14
C PHE A 70 20.75 -2.76 2.10
N ALA A 71 21.82 -3.45 2.52
CA ALA A 71 22.74 -4.14 1.62
C ALA A 71 22.11 -5.37 0.93
N THR A 72 21.21 -6.11 1.59
CA THR A 72 20.48 -7.22 0.93
C THR A 72 19.49 -6.68 -0.10
N TRP A 73 18.81 -5.56 0.20
CA TRP A 73 17.92 -4.93 -0.79
C TRP A 73 18.72 -4.42 -1.98
N ASP A 74 19.84 -3.74 -1.72
CA ASP A 74 20.78 -3.23 -2.72
C ASP A 74 21.44 -4.35 -3.55
N ALA A 75 21.48 -5.59 -3.06
CA ALA A 75 22.00 -6.76 -3.77
C ALA A 75 20.95 -7.53 -4.57
N TYR A 76 19.74 -7.67 -4.03
CA TYR A 76 18.78 -8.68 -4.49
C TYR A 76 17.47 -8.12 -5.02
N LEU A 77 17.15 -6.86 -4.73
CA LEU A 77 15.88 -6.24 -5.10
C LEU A 77 16.05 -4.94 -5.89
N LEU A 78 17.01 -4.10 -5.51
CA LEU A 78 17.29 -2.85 -6.22
C LEU A 78 17.97 -3.16 -7.55
N ASN A 79 17.43 -2.58 -8.62
CA ASN A 79 18.05 -2.56 -9.94
C ASN A 79 18.18 -1.09 -10.39
N GLN A 80 18.78 -0.86 -11.57
CA GLN A 80 19.02 0.49 -12.10
C GLN A 80 17.73 1.33 -12.31
N ARG A 81 16.55 0.70 -12.26
CA ARG A 81 15.23 1.31 -12.44
C ARG A 81 14.41 1.39 -11.15
N THR A 82 15.01 1.02 -10.02
CA THR A 82 14.37 1.09 -8.70
C THR A 82 14.91 2.29 -7.92
N VAL A 83 14.00 3.16 -7.46
CA VAL A 83 14.34 4.28 -6.59
C VAL A 83 13.84 3.98 -5.17
N LEU A 84 14.78 3.74 -4.24
CA LEU A 84 14.44 3.66 -2.83
C LEU A 84 14.00 5.04 -2.35
N THR A 85 12.84 5.13 -1.71
CA THR A 85 12.32 6.39 -1.17
C THR A 85 12.04 6.25 0.32
N ILE A 86 12.78 6.98 1.13
CA ILE A 86 12.64 7.00 2.58
C ILE A 86 11.76 8.18 2.96
N PHE A 87 10.61 7.89 3.56
CA PHE A 87 9.68 8.87 4.08
C PHE A 87 9.90 9.05 5.56
N HIS A 88 10.17 10.28 5.98
CA HIS A 88 10.37 10.63 7.39
C HIS A 88 9.29 11.62 7.82
N PRO A 89 8.57 11.36 8.93
CA PRO A 89 7.59 12.30 9.43
C PRO A 89 8.28 13.61 9.82
N ASP A 90 7.72 14.73 9.37
CA ASP A 90 8.17 16.04 9.80
C ASP A 90 7.71 16.28 11.25
N GLU A 91 8.57 15.95 12.22
CA GLU A 91 8.32 16.19 13.65
C GLU A 91 8.31 17.70 14.01
N SER A 92 8.70 18.59 13.08
CA SER A 92 8.89 20.02 13.35
C SER A 92 7.67 20.91 13.07
N ARG A 93 6.54 20.35 12.63
CA ARG A 93 5.38 21.14 12.19
C ARG A 93 4.04 20.62 12.71
N GLU A 94 3.81 20.79 14.01
CA GLU A 94 2.46 20.91 14.58
C GLU A 94 2.49 21.67 15.91
N ALA A 95 2.88 22.95 15.85
CA ALA A 95 2.36 23.93 16.79
C ALA A 95 1.16 24.59 16.10
N ASN A 96 -0.05 24.22 16.51
CA ASN A 96 -1.23 25.04 16.25
C ASN A 96 -1.00 26.39 16.93
N SER A 97 -0.45 27.38 16.21
CA SER A 97 -0.43 28.76 16.68
C SER A 97 -1.83 29.34 16.51
N THR A 98 -2.71 29.08 17.48
CA THR A 98 -3.91 29.87 17.70
C THR A 98 -3.64 31.12 18.53
N THR A 99 -2.38 31.48 18.77
CA THR A 99 -2.00 32.75 19.41
C THR A 99 -1.66 33.78 18.34
N PRO A 100 -2.44 34.87 18.17
CA PRO A 100 -2.00 36.02 17.40
C PRO A 100 -0.92 36.76 18.22
N SER A 101 0.32 36.27 18.15
CA SER A 101 1.47 36.96 18.68
C SER A 101 2.02 37.87 17.58
N ALA A 102 1.76 39.16 17.72
CA ALA A 102 2.36 40.22 16.94
C ALA A 102 3.87 40.31 17.28
N ASP A 103 4.69 39.44 16.71
CA ASP A 103 6.15 39.62 16.69
C ASP A 103 6.73 39.00 15.41
N LEU A 104 6.79 39.86 14.39
CA LEU A 104 7.15 39.55 13.01
C LEU A 104 8.67 39.56 12.81
N HIS A 105 9.47 38.94 13.70
CA HIS A 105 10.92 38.82 13.48
C HIS A 105 11.59 37.52 13.94
N ASN A 106 10.84 36.54 14.46
CA ASN A 106 11.40 35.22 14.78
C ASN A 106 10.76 34.13 13.90
N VAL A 107 11.25 34.01 12.67
CA VAL A 107 11.00 32.80 11.86
C VAL A 107 11.63 31.63 12.62
N PRO A 108 10.86 30.63 13.10
CA PRO A 108 11.45 29.47 13.73
C PRO A 108 12.37 28.79 12.72
N ARG A 109 13.66 28.72 13.03
CA ARG A 109 14.59 27.87 12.29
C ARG A 109 14.02 26.46 12.32
N ILE A 110 13.54 25.99 11.17
CA ILE A 110 13.18 24.59 10.96
C ILE A 110 14.46 23.79 11.17
N VAL A 111 14.62 23.22 12.37
CA VAL A 111 15.66 22.21 12.61
C VAL A 111 15.13 20.93 11.97
N THR A 112 15.34 20.82 10.66
CA THR A 112 15.28 19.50 10.01
C THR A 112 16.42 18.73 10.65
N THR A 113 16.10 17.77 11.51
CA THR A 113 17.09 16.83 12.04
C THR A 113 17.66 16.12 10.82
N ARG A 114 18.81 16.58 10.32
CA ARG A 114 19.52 15.91 9.23
C ARG A 114 19.82 14.52 9.78
N ILE A 115 19.09 13.51 9.31
CA ILE A 115 19.50 12.13 9.46
C ILE A 115 20.96 12.12 9.01
N GLY A 116 21.88 11.78 9.91
CA GLY A 116 23.32 11.81 9.69
C GLY A 116 23.72 10.79 8.62
N LEU A 117 23.41 11.10 7.36
CA LEU A 117 23.70 10.35 6.15
C LEU A 117 24.99 10.85 5.52
N GLN A 118 26.00 11.13 6.35
CA GLN A 118 27.35 11.38 5.86
C GLN A 118 27.89 10.21 5.00
N ALA A 119 27.27 9.02 5.09
CA ALA A 119 27.58 7.85 4.27
C ALA A 119 27.01 7.90 2.83
N CYS A 120 26.09 8.81 2.51
CA CYS A 120 25.50 8.95 1.18
C CYS A 120 26.03 10.24 0.54
N GLY A 121 26.89 10.12 -0.47
CA GLY A 121 27.60 11.25 -1.11
C GLY A 121 26.71 12.46 -1.38
N ALA A 122 27.16 13.64 -0.93
CA ALA A 122 26.36 14.85 -0.89
C ALA A 122 26.45 15.64 -2.21
N ASN A 123 25.58 15.32 -3.17
CA ASN A 123 25.14 16.26 -4.20
C ASN A 123 23.62 16.42 -4.03
N ALA A 124 23.21 17.44 -3.27
CA ALA A 124 21.84 17.61 -2.82
C ALA A 124 20.99 18.35 -3.87
N ASP A 125 20.47 17.61 -4.83
CA ASP A 125 19.37 18.08 -5.68
C ASP A 125 18.02 17.70 -5.04
N THR A 126 17.00 18.55 -5.22
CA THR A 126 15.63 18.27 -4.75
C THR A 126 14.71 17.91 -5.91
N ILE A 127 13.87 16.89 -5.73
CA ILE A 127 12.86 16.44 -6.70
C ILE A 127 11.54 16.28 -5.93
N ASP A 128 10.52 17.06 -6.30
CA ASP A 128 9.20 17.07 -5.63
C ASP A 128 9.27 17.21 -4.10
N GLY A 129 10.24 18.00 -3.61
CA GLY A 129 10.48 18.18 -2.17
C GLY A 129 11.26 17.06 -1.48
N CYS A 130 11.71 16.06 -2.23
CA CYS A 130 12.59 14.99 -1.76
C CYS A 130 14.06 15.32 -2.05
N THR A 131 14.95 15.01 -1.11
CA THR A 131 16.40 15.15 -1.31
C THR A 131 16.97 13.88 -1.92
N ARG A 132 17.80 14.01 -2.96
CA ARG A 132 18.46 12.88 -3.62
C ARG A 132 19.79 12.51 -2.95
N TYR A 133 20.03 11.21 -2.90
CA TYR A 133 21.22 10.54 -2.40
C TYR A 133 21.58 9.35 -3.31
N SER A 134 22.72 8.72 -3.03
CA SER A 134 23.12 7.45 -3.62
C SER A 134 23.45 6.42 -2.55
N THR A 135 23.12 5.17 -2.84
CA THR A 135 23.50 4.01 -2.03
C THR A 135 24.99 3.69 -2.23
N PRO A 136 25.63 2.85 -1.38
CA PRO A 136 27.01 2.43 -1.60
C PRO A 136 27.28 1.77 -2.96
N LYS A 137 26.28 1.10 -3.57
CA LYS A 137 26.38 0.56 -4.94
C LYS A 137 25.95 1.54 -6.04
N GLY A 138 25.67 2.79 -5.68
CA GLY A 138 25.29 3.84 -6.63
C GLY A 138 23.82 3.85 -7.04
N ASN A 139 22.96 3.04 -6.41
CA ASN A 139 21.51 3.09 -6.69
C ASN A 139 20.92 4.42 -6.21
N PRO A 140 19.89 4.96 -6.90
CA PRO A 140 19.26 6.20 -6.49
C PRO A 140 18.44 6.02 -5.20
N LEU A 141 18.64 6.95 -4.26
CA LEU A 141 17.90 7.05 -3.01
C LEU A 141 17.25 8.44 -2.93
N LEU A 142 15.96 8.50 -2.65
CA LEU A 142 15.24 9.73 -2.35
C LEU A 142 14.85 9.74 -0.87
N MET A 143 14.93 10.91 -0.25
CA MET A 143 14.42 11.12 1.09
C MET A 143 13.37 12.22 1.05
N CYS A 144 12.14 11.86 1.40
CA CYS A 144 11.01 12.75 1.31
C CYS A 144 10.47 13.05 2.71
N PRO A 145 10.51 14.31 3.17
CA PRO A 145 9.78 14.68 4.37
C PRO A 145 8.28 14.53 4.10
N VAL A 146 7.55 13.86 5.00
CA VAL A 146 6.10 13.67 4.88
C VAL A 146 5.36 14.18 6.10
N LYS A 147 4.18 14.73 5.84
CA LYS A 147 3.20 14.99 6.90
C LYS A 147 2.33 13.76 7.07
N VAL A 148 2.42 13.13 8.23
CA VAL A 148 1.55 12.02 8.58
C VAL A 148 0.35 12.60 9.32
N LYS A 149 -0.82 12.55 8.69
CA LYS A 149 -2.06 13.00 9.34
C LYS A 149 -2.43 12.03 10.45
N VAL A 150 -2.56 12.54 11.67
CA VAL A 150 -3.03 11.77 12.83
C VAL A 150 -4.44 12.23 13.18
N PRO A 151 -5.42 11.32 13.34
CA PRO A 151 -6.76 11.69 13.75
C PRO A 151 -6.79 12.40 15.11
N ALA A 152 -7.77 13.28 15.29
CA ALA A 152 -8.03 13.92 16.58
C ALA A 152 -8.30 12.90 17.70
N LEU A 153 -8.87 11.74 17.37
CA LEU A 153 -9.04 10.60 18.28
C LEU A 153 -7.74 10.16 18.98
N TYR A 154 -6.58 10.37 18.33
CA TYR A 154 -5.26 10.06 18.91
C TYR A 154 -4.48 11.32 19.29
N GLY A 155 -5.18 12.44 19.53
CA GLY A 155 -4.58 13.71 19.93
C GLY A 155 -3.84 14.44 18.82
N GLY A 156 -4.11 14.13 17.55
CA GLY A 156 -3.70 14.92 16.39
C GLY A 156 -2.23 14.88 16.01
N THR A 157 -1.35 14.30 16.83
CA THR A 157 0.11 14.25 16.58
C THR A 157 0.65 12.82 16.69
N LEU A 158 1.79 12.53 16.06
CA LEU A 158 2.48 11.24 16.20
C LEU A 158 2.91 10.96 17.65
N ALA A 159 3.34 11.99 18.39
CA ALA A 159 3.69 11.87 19.80
C ALA A 159 2.48 11.45 20.65
N SER A 160 1.31 12.07 20.42
CA SER A 160 0.05 11.70 21.07
C SER A 160 -0.37 10.28 20.68
N ALA A 161 -0.22 9.87 19.41
CA ALA A 161 -0.51 8.51 18.97
C ALA A 161 0.42 7.44 19.59
N ARG A 162 1.70 7.78 19.83
CA ARG A 162 2.66 6.92 20.57
C ARG A 162 2.22 6.70 22.02
N ALA A 163 1.68 7.73 22.66
CA ALA A 163 1.21 7.68 24.04
C ALA A 163 -0.19 7.04 24.18
N THR A 164 -1.01 7.10 23.12
CA THR A 164 -2.38 6.58 23.12
C THR A 164 -2.38 5.06 23.08
N ARG A 165 -2.86 4.42 24.14
CA ARG A 165 -3.02 2.96 24.20
C ARG A 165 -4.26 2.52 23.43
N PHE A 166 -4.10 1.48 22.65
CA PHE A 166 -5.23 0.85 21.96
C PHE A 166 -5.98 -0.10 22.90
N PRO A 167 -7.28 -0.35 22.65
CA PRO A 167 -7.94 -1.49 23.25
C PRO A 167 -7.14 -2.79 23.06
N THR A 168 -7.00 -3.55 24.14
CA THR A 168 -6.14 -4.75 24.21
C THR A 168 -6.54 -5.85 23.24
N PHE A 169 -7.77 -5.84 22.74
CA PHE A 169 -8.31 -6.90 21.90
C PHE A 169 -7.53 -7.08 20.59
N CYS A 170 -6.81 -6.07 20.09
CA CYS A 170 -5.98 -6.18 18.88
C CYS A 170 -4.48 -6.38 19.13
N GLY A 171 -4.07 -6.65 20.38
CA GLY A 171 -2.68 -6.98 20.74
C GLY A 171 -1.66 -5.87 20.52
N LEU A 172 -2.09 -4.63 20.28
CA LEU A 172 -1.21 -3.48 20.08
C LEU A 172 -0.91 -2.74 21.38
N ARG A 173 0.26 -2.10 21.42
CA ARG A 173 0.68 -1.26 22.54
C ARG A 173 0.30 0.22 22.36
N ASN A 174 0.31 0.74 21.12
CA ASN A 174 0.02 2.15 20.85
C ASN A 174 -0.65 2.40 19.47
N ALA A 175 -1.27 3.57 19.31
CA ALA A 175 -1.96 3.99 18.09
C ALA A 175 -1.02 4.39 16.95
N GLU A 176 0.27 4.65 17.24
CA GLU A 176 1.29 4.94 16.21
C GLU A 176 1.31 3.86 15.12
N TYR A 177 1.23 2.58 15.49
CA TYR A 177 1.18 1.49 14.52
C TYR A 177 0.01 1.63 13.52
N VAL A 178 -1.16 2.07 13.98
CA VAL A 178 -2.34 2.24 13.10
C VAL A 178 -2.14 3.41 12.16
N VAL A 179 -1.60 4.52 12.68
CA VAL A 179 -1.25 5.69 11.88
C VAL A 179 -0.25 5.33 10.78
N THR A 180 0.79 4.57 11.11
CA THR A 180 1.88 4.25 10.17
C THR A 180 1.45 3.23 9.12
N THR A 181 0.68 2.21 9.50
CA THR A 181 0.11 1.25 8.54
C THR A 181 -0.93 1.89 7.62
N LYS A 182 -1.76 2.83 8.12
CA LYS A 182 -2.68 3.61 7.28
C LYS A 182 -1.98 4.64 6.39
N TRP A 183 -0.78 5.11 6.74
CA TRP A 183 0.01 5.96 5.85
C TRP A 183 0.34 5.24 4.54
N SER A 184 0.61 3.93 4.60
CA SER A 184 0.89 3.08 3.44
C SER A 184 -0.30 2.90 2.48
N THR A 185 -1.45 3.52 2.75
CA THR A 185 -2.63 3.46 1.88
C THR A 185 -2.81 4.80 1.15
N LEU A 186 -3.82 5.61 1.51
CA LEU A 186 -4.09 6.90 0.84
C LEU A 186 -2.89 7.86 0.85
N PRO A 187 -2.22 8.16 1.99
CA PRO A 187 -1.17 9.16 2.01
C PRO A 187 -0.01 8.83 1.09
N MET A 188 0.44 7.57 1.06
CA MET A 188 1.46 7.09 0.15
C MET A 188 1.03 7.19 -1.32
N LEU A 189 -0.16 6.68 -1.66
CA LEU A 189 -0.66 6.66 -3.03
C LEU A 189 -0.96 8.07 -3.57
N GLY A 190 -1.29 9.01 -2.70
CA GLY A 190 -1.55 10.41 -3.05
C GLY A 190 -0.30 11.27 -3.26
N MET A 191 0.90 10.74 -3.03
CA MET A 191 2.12 11.54 -3.13
C MET A 191 2.45 11.90 -4.59
N PRO A 192 2.83 13.17 -4.89
CA PRO A 192 3.19 13.58 -6.24
C PRO A 192 4.28 12.72 -6.88
N ILE A 193 5.24 12.25 -6.08
CA ILE A 193 6.37 11.45 -6.52
C ILE A 193 5.94 10.12 -7.18
N PHE A 194 4.81 9.52 -6.75
CA PHE A 194 4.30 8.27 -7.33
C PHE A 194 3.94 8.43 -8.81
N LYS A 195 3.53 9.63 -9.25
CA LYS A 195 3.18 9.90 -10.66
C LYS A 195 4.35 9.74 -11.63
N ARG A 196 5.59 9.61 -11.12
CA ARG A 196 6.80 9.41 -11.93
C ARG A 196 7.14 7.94 -12.16
N PHE A 197 6.44 7.02 -11.52
CA PHE A 197 6.76 5.60 -11.54
C PHE A 197 5.62 4.79 -12.14
N ASP A 198 5.96 3.71 -12.82
CA ASP A 198 4.99 2.76 -13.35
C ASP A 198 4.58 1.75 -12.28
N PHE A 199 5.52 1.40 -11.37
CA PHE A 199 5.33 0.39 -10.33
C PHE A 199 5.76 0.88 -8.95
N TRP A 200 5.20 0.27 -7.92
CA TRP A 200 5.65 0.44 -6.54
C TRP A 200 5.88 -0.92 -5.88
N VAL A 201 6.88 -0.99 -5.01
CA VAL A 201 7.18 -2.17 -4.19
C VAL A 201 7.40 -1.71 -2.76
N ARG A 202 6.56 -2.15 -1.84
CA ARG A 202 6.82 -1.94 -0.42
C ARG A 202 7.57 -3.12 0.15
N VAL A 203 8.58 -2.81 0.96
CA VAL A 203 9.33 -3.75 1.76
C VAL A 203 9.43 -3.20 3.18
N ASP A 204 8.96 -3.93 4.17
CA ASP A 204 9.21 -3.58 5.57
C ASP A 204 10.65 -3.90 5.93
N TYR A 205 11.23 -3.10 6.83
CA TYR A 205 12.66 -3.17 7.16
C TYR A 205 13.10 -4.53 7.74
N ASP A 206 12.20 -5.37 8.22
CA ASP A 206 12.44 -6.69 8.81
C ASP A 206 12.32 -7.86 7.80
N VAL A 207 12.28 -7.54 6.51
CA VAL A 207 12.30 -8.50 5.39
C VAL A 207 13.71 -8.67 4.83
N CYS A 208 14.07 -9.92 4.57
CA CYS A 208 15.34 -10.33 4.01
C CYS A 208 15.16 -11.11 2.72
N PHE A 209 16.06 -10.86 1.76
CA PHE A 209 16.17 -11.64 0.53
C PHE A 209 17.46 -12.45 0.58
N HIS A 210 17.35 -13.72 0.17
CA HIS A 210 18.47 -14.66 0.08
C HIS A 210 18.85 -14.96 -1.37
N GLU A 211 18.00 -14.57 -2.31
CA GLU A 211 18.19 -14.72 -3.75
C GLU A 211 17.74 -13.45 -4.46
N ARG A 212 18.28 -13.22 -5.67
CA ARG A 212 17.86 -12.10 -6.50
C ARG A 212 16.43 -12.33 -6.98
N VAL A 213 15.60 -11.30 -6.84
CA VAL A 213 14.19 -11.34 -7.26
C VAL A 213 13.86 -10.15 -8.13
N ASP A 214 13.01 -10.37 -9.13
CA ASP A 214 12.38 -9.29 -9.91
C ASP A 214 10.86 -9.46 -9.89
N PRO A 215 10.20 -9.03 -8.80
CA PRO A 215 8.75 -9.15 -8.69
C PRO A 215 8.03 -8.31 -9.75
N ILE A 216 8.64 -7.23 -10.23
CA ILE A 216 8.04 -6.32 -11.21
C ILE A 216 8.08 -6.92 -12.60
N GLN A 217 9.20 -7.54 -13.01
CA GLN A 217 9.23 -8.26 -14.29
C GLN A 217 8.18 -9.36 -14.33
N ARG A 218 8.04 -10.16 -13.26
CA ARG A 218 6.98 -11.17 -13.17
C ARG A 218 5.58 -10.57 -13.21
N LEU A 219 5.39 -9.42 -12.55
CA LEU A 219 4.14 -8.68 -12.61
C LEU A 219 3.84 -8.26 -14.05
N VAL A 220 4.85 -7.78 -14.77
CA VAL A 220 4.74 -7.35 -16.17
C VAL A 220 4.40 -8.51 -17.10
N ASP A 221 5.17 -9.60 -17.02
CA ASP A 221 5.01 -10.78 -17.87
C ASP A 221 3.62 -11.41 -17.73
N GLN A 222 3.06 -11.36 -16.52
CA GLN A 222 1.75 -11.93 -16.23
C GLN A 222 0.62 -10.89 -16.31
N GLN A 223 0.92 -9.63 -16.63
CA GLN A 223 -0.03 -8.51 -16.66
C GLN A 223 -0.80 -8.36 -15.33
N GLY A 224 -0.08 -8.48 -14.21
CA GLY A 224 -0.63 -8.35 -12.86
C GLY A 224 -0.75 -6.90 -12.39
N TYR A 225 -1.73 -6.61 -11.54
CA TYR A 225 -1.91 -5.29 -10.93
C TYR A 225 -1.32 -5.19 -9.53
N PHE A 226 -1.18 -6.35 -8.87
CA PHE A 226 -0.71 -6.45 -7.51
C PHE A 226 0.00 -7.78 -7.30
N PHE A 227 0.96 -7.81 -6.40
CA PHE A 227 1.50 -9.05 -5.86
C PHE A 227 1.55 -8.99 -4.34
N HIS A 228 1.44 -10.15 -3.70
CA HIS A 228 1.71 -10.34 -2.29
C HIS A 228 2.60 -11.56 -2.10
N SER A 229 3.33 -11.59 -0.99
CA SER A 229 4.23 -12.70 -0.67
C SER A 229 3.71 -13.60 0.44
N GLY A 230 2.49 -13.40 0.92
CA GLY A 230 1.90 -14.24 1.95
C GLY A 230 0.46 -13.86 2.28
N ILE A 231 -0.23 -14.77 2.94
CA ILE A 231 -1.56 -14.57 3.50
C ILE A 231 -1.46 -14.94 4.98
N VAL A 232 -2.03 -14.10 5.84
CA VAL A 232 -2.09 -14.34 7.28
C VAL A 232 -3.54 -14.21 7.76
N ASN A 233 -3.82 -14.81 8.91
CA ASN A 233 -5.09 -14.63 9.58
C ASN A 233 -5.00 -13.40 10.48
N ASP A 234 -5.95 -12.49 10.34
CA ASP A 234 -6.10 -11.35 11.22
C ASP A 234 -7.11 -11.70 12.34
N PRO A 235 -6.98 -11.16 13.56
CA PRO A 235 -7.98 -11.37 14.59
C PRO A 235 -9.31 -10.74 14.18
N ALA A 236 -10.42 -11.47 14.30
CA ALA A 236 -11.75 -10.98 13.91
C ALA A 236 -12.13 -9.63 14.58
N GLN A 237 -11.70 -9.41 15.82
CA GLN A 237 -11.92 -8.13 16.49
C GLN A 237 -11.26 -6.92 15.81
N CYS A 238 -10.20 -7.13 15.00
CA CYS A 238 -9.48 -6.10 14.26
C CYS A 238 -10.04 -5.83 12.86
N THR A 239 -11.11 -6.51 12.49
CA THR A 239 -11.78 -6.34 11.19
C THR A 239 -13.27 -6.05 11.35
N ARG A 240 -13.73 -5.79 12.58
CA ARG A 240 -15.12 -5.39 12.83
C ARG A 240 -15.50 -4.21 11.96
N THR A 241 -16.73 -4.22 11.43
CA THR A 241 -17.29 -3.22 10.50
C THR A 241 -16.62 -3.14 9.13
N LEU A 242 -15.63 -4.00 8.82
CA LEU A 242 -14.92 -3.96 7.53
C LEU A 242 -15.82 -4.43 6.39
N SER A 243 -16.59 -5.50 6.63
CA SER A 243 -17.62 -6.00 5.70
C SER A 243 -18.65 -4.90 5.41
N ASP A 244 -19.20 -4.26 6.46
CA ASP A 244 -20.16 -3.17 6.34
C ASP A 244 -19.60 -2.01 5.51
N PHE A 245 -18.36 -1.60 5.79
CA PHE A 245 -17.69 -0.54 5.04
C PHE A 245 -17.54 -0.89 3.55
N VAL A 246 -17.06 -2.10 3.24
CA VAL A 246 -16.90 -2.58 1.86
C VAL A 246 -18.26 -2.61 1.14
N GLN A 247 -19.29 -3.14 1.79
CA GLN A 247 -20.65 -3.22 1.24
C GLN A 247 -21.23 -1.82 0.98
N LEU A 248 -21.14 -0.91 1.96
CA LEU A 248 -21.65 0.45 1.85
C LEU A 248 -20.91 1.25 0.78
N PHE A 249 -19.57 1.12 0.69
CA PHE A 249 -18.80 1.76 -0.36
C PHE A 249 -19.25 1.26 -1.74
N SER A 250 -19.42 -0.04 -1.90
CA SER A 250 -19.85 -0.66 -3.16
C SER A 250 -21.24 -0.20 -3.58
N MET A 251 -22.20 -0.19 -2.64
CA MET A 251 -23.55 0.30 -2.87
C MET A 251 -23.58 1.78 -3.27
N LYS A 252 -22.74 2.62 -2.65
CA LYS A 252 -22.70 4.06 -2.90
C LYS A 252 -22.11 4.40 -4.27
N ASN A 253 -21.08 3.66 -4.69
CA ASN A 253 -20.35 4.00 -5.91
C ASN A 253 -20.92 3.33 -7.17
N LYS A 254 -21.89 2.41 -7.06
CA LYS A 254 -22.69 1.81 -8.15
C LYS A 254 -21.92 1.56 -9.46
N CYS A 255 -20.65 1.18 -9.36
CA CYS A 255 -19.90 0.82 -10.55
C CYS A 255 -20.40 -0.54 -11.05
N PRO A 256 -20.52 -0.77 -12.36
CA PRO A 256 -21.04 -2.02 -12.93
C PRO A 256 -20.30 -3.31 -12.54
N THR A 257 -19.29 -3.22 -11.67
CA THR A 257 -18.55 -4.35 -11.11
C THR A 257 -19.38 -5.20 -10.14
N ALA A 258 -20.49 -4.69 -9.61
CA ALA A 258 -21.24 -5.36 -8.53
C ALA A 258 -22.05 -6.59 -8.99
N ASP A 259 -22.63 -6.59 -10.18
CA ASP A 259 -23.40 -7.75 -10.69
C ASP A 259 -22.47 -8.89 -11.17
N ASP A 260 -21.22 -8.56 -11.46
CA ASP A 260 -20.18 -9.46 -11.96
C ASP A 260 -19.36 -10.14 -10.84
N TRP A 261 -19.63 -9.83 -9.57
CA TRP A 261 -18.88 -10.35 -8.42
C TRP A 261 -18.97 -11.87 -8.25
N LYS A 262 -20.07 -12.48 -8.71
CA LYS A 262 -20.26 -13.93 -8.70
C LYS A 262 -19.18 -14.64 -9.52
N ASP A 263 -18.64 -13.97 -10.55
CA ASP A 263 -17.61 -14.49 -11.45
C ASP A 263 -16.19 -14.00 -11.12
N LEU A 264 -16.02 -13.15 -10.09
CA LEU A 264 -14.71 -12.75 -9.53
C LEU A 264 -14.24 -13.70 -8.42
N LYS A 265 -15.16 -14.46 -7.82
CA LYS A 265 -14.86 -15.56 -6.87
C LYS A 265 -13.72 -16.49 -7.36
N PRO A 266 -13.58 -16.79 -8.66
CA PRO A 266 -12.49 -17.61 -9.17
C PRO A 266 -11.11 -16.94 -9.23
N LEU A 267 -11.02 -15.62 -9.40
CA LEU A 267 -9.72 -14.94 -9.48
C LEU A 267 -9.09 -14.77 -8.10
N LEU A 268 -9.95 -14.75 -7.09
CA LEU A 268 -9.63 -14.94 -5.69
C LEU A 268 -9.87 -16.40 -5.27
N HIS A 269 -9.61 -17.41 -6.12
CA HIS A 269 -9.98 -18.82 -5.84
C HIS A 269 -9.37 -19.39 -4.54
N ASP A 270 -8.27 -18.82 -4.05
CA ASP A 270 -7.63 -19.15 -2.75
C ASP A 270 -8.04 -18.20 -1.61
N SER A 271 -8.97 -17.29 -1.91
CA SER A 271 -9.37 -16.13 -1.12
C SER A 271 -10.88 -16.03 -0.90
N SER A 272 -11.60 -17.15 -1.05
CA SER A 272 -13.00 -17.34 -0.61
C SER A 272 -13.25 -17.09 0.90
N GLY A 273 -12.21 -16.74 1.67
CA GLY A 273 -12.28 -16.26 3.05
C GLY A 273 -11.50 -14.96 3.32
N ILE A 274 -11.01 -14.27 2.29
CA ILE A 274 -10.44 -12.93 2.45
C ILE A 274 -11.62 -11.99 2.73
N LEU A 275 -11.61 -11.39 3.93
CA LEU A 275 -12.69 -10.55 4.47
C LEU A 275 -14.03 -11.25 4.74
N SER A 276 -14.07 -12.59 4.80
CA SER A 276 -15.27 -13.26 5.33
C SER A 276 -15.44 -12.94 6.81
N GLU A 277 -16.67 -12.89 7.28
CA GLU A 277 -17.03 -12.78 8.71
C GLU A 277 -16.65 -14.03 9.54
N SER A 278 -15.68 -14.81 9.06
CA SER A 278 -15.08 -15.89 9.82
C SER A 278 -14.35 -15.35 11.05
N SER A 279 -14.14 -16.21 12.04
CA SER A 279 -13.35 -15.88 13.23
C SER A 279 -11.87 -15.57 12.94
N ALA A 280 -11.41 -15.80 11.70
CA ALA A 280 -10.03 -15.63 11.25
C ALA A 280 -9.99 -15.09 9.81
N PRO A 281 -10.40 -13.84 9.57
CA PRO A 281 -10.35 -13.23 8.24
C PRO A 281 -8.93 -13.28 7.68
N LYS A 282 -8.81 -13.73 6.42
CA LYS A 282 -7.54 -13.77 5.72
C LYS A 282 -7.21 -12.38 5.16
N VAL A 283 -5.96 -11.96 5.32
CA VAL A 283 -5.42 -10.69 4.81
C VAL A 283 -4.08 -10.90 4.12
N PHE A 284 -3.69 -9.98 3.23
CA PHE A 284 -2.36 -10.06 2.61
C PHE A 284 -1.29 -9.64 3.60
N PHE A 285 -0.20 -10.42 3.65
CA PHE A 285 0.93 -10.06 4.51
C PHE A 285 1.71 -8.91 3.87
N SER A 286 1.49 -7.69 4.37
CA SER A 286 1.89 -6.42 3.73
C SER A 286 3.37 -6.04 3.83
N ASN A 287 4.20 -6.85 4.48
CA ASN A 287 5.64 -6.56 4.63
C ASN A 287 6.43 -6.70 3.33
N PHE A 288 5.91 -7.40 2.32
CA PHE A 288 6.46 -7.41 0.98
C PHE A 288 5.36 -7.60 -0.06
N ILE A 289 5.01 -6.49 -0.69
CA ILE A 289 3.90 -6.34 -1.65
C ILE A 289 4.29 -5.29 -2.70
N GLY A 290 3.53 -5.22 -3.78
CA GLY A 290 3.71 -4.15 -4.76
C GLY A 290 2.66 -4.22 -5.84
N GLY A 291 2.67 -3.23 -6.72
CA GLY A 291 1.66 -3.16 -7.75
C GLY A 291 1.89 -2.07 -8.79
N TRP A 292 0.97 -2.01 -9.73
CA TRP A 292 1.00 -1.09 -10.86
C TRP A 292 0.40 0.27 -10.46
N VAL A 293 1.21 1.32 -10.47
CA VAL A 293 0.87 2.65 -9.95
C VAL A 293 -0.40 3.24 -10.59
N PRO A 294 -0.61 3.20 -11.92
CA PRO A 294 -1.85 3.69 -12.54
C PRO A 294 -3.13 3.07 -11.96
N PHE A 295 -3.14 1.76 -11.67
CA PHE A 295 -4.28 1.11 -11.02
C PHE A 295 -4.48 1.68 -9.60
N TRP A 296 -3.40 1.70 -8.80
CA TRP A 296 -3.43 2.12 -7.40
C TRP A 296 -3.64 3.63 -7.19
N THR A 297 -3.48 4.44 -8.24
CA THR A 297 -3.71 5.89 -8.24
C THR A 297 -4.92 6.29 -9.08
N SER A 298 -5.72 5.32 -9.53
CA SER A 298 -6.97 5.57 -10.25
C SER A 298 -7.98 6.30 -9.37
N SER A 299 -8.89 7.06 -9.98
CA SER A 299 -9.88 7.87 -9.26
C SER A 299 -10.75 7.03 -8.31
N LEU A 300 -11.15 5.82 -8.72
CA LEU A 300 -11.95 4.93 -7.88
C LEU A 300 -11.14 4.41 -6.68
N MET A 301 -9.87 4.04 -6.89
CA MET A 301 -8.98 3.62 -5.81
C MET A 301 -8.73 4.74 -4.80
N LEU A 302 -8.49 5.97 -5.27
CA LEU A 302 -8.29 7.12 -4.40
C LEU A 302 -9.56 7.45 -3.59
N ARG A 303 -10.75 7.38 -4.20
CA ARG A 303 -12.03 7.53 -3.46
C ARG A 303 -12.24 6.44 -2.42
N PHE A 304 -11.87 5.19 -2.73
CA PHE A 304 -11.91 4.10 -1.76
C PHE A 304 -10.97 4.39 -0.58
N ALA A 305 -9.74 4.81 -0.88
CA ALA A 305 -8.74 5.13 0.12
C ALA A 305 -9.13 6.37 0.97
N GLU A 306 -9.78 7.37 0.40
CA GLU A 306 -10.39 8.50 1.13
C GLU A 306 -11.50 8.03 2.07
N SER A 307 -12.39 7.16 1.59
CA SER A 307 -13.47 6.60 2.41
C SER A 307 -12.91 5.72 3.54
N TRP A 308 -11.87 4.95 3.27
CA TRP A 308 -11.13 4.13 4.25
C TRP A 308 -10.53 4.95 5.39
N HIS A 309 -9.99 6.12 5.06
CA HIS A 309 -9.40 7.05 6.03
C HIS A 309 -10.47 7.83 6.80
N SER A 310 -11.66 7.98 6.23
CA SER A 310 -12.77 8.71 6.86
C SER A 310 -13.67 7.82 7.72
N TRP A 311 -13.51 6.49 7.64
CA TRP A 311 -14.33 5.54 8.41
C TRP A 311 -13.77 5.36 9.83
N ASP A 312 -14.53 5.82 10.83
CA ASP A 312 -14.15 5.74 12.26
C ASP A 312 -13.85 4.31 12.70
N GLY A 313 -14.63 3.32 12.21
CA GLY A 313 -14.40 1.91 12.51
C GLY A 313 -12.99 1.45 12.14
N GLY A 314 -12.38 2.01 11.10
CA GLY A 314 -11.03 1.63 10.69
C GLY A 314 -9.95 2.17 11.61
N TRP A 315 -10.23 3.26 12.31
CA TRP A 315 -9.40 3.77 13.39
C TRP A 315 -9.69 3.07 14.72
N VAL A 316 -10.93 2.69 15.01
CA VAL A 316 -11.25 1.99 16.27
C VAL A 316 -10.77 0.54 16.25
N TYR A 317 -10.92 -0.14 15.13
CA TYR A 317 -10.64 -1.57 14.98
C TYR A 317 -9.28 -1.86 14.33
N ARG A 318 -8.36 -0.88 14.28
CA ARG A 318 -6.98 -1.10 13.81
C ARG A 318 -6.92 -1.65 12.38
N TRP A 319 -7.71 -1.10 11.47
CA TRP A 319 -7.54 -1.48 10.07
C TRP A 319 -6.24 -0.86 9.55
N GLY A 320 -5.31 -1.71 9.14
CA GLY A 320 -4.06 -1.31 8.53
C GLY A 320 -4.04 -1.54 7.03
N ASP A 321 -2.83 -1.48 6.50
CA ASP A 321 -2.50 -1.85 5.13
C ASP A 321 -2.94 -3.30 4.77
N GLN A 322 -2.76 -4.27 5.65
CA GLN A 322 -3.05 -5.69 5.40
C GLN A 322 -4.51 -5.93 5.02
N GLN A 323 -5.44 -5.23 5.67
CA GLN A 323 -6.86 -5.26 5.37
C GLN A 323 -7.21 -4.38 4.17
N PHE A 324 -6.53 -3.25 4.00
CA PHE A 324 -6.77 -2.30 2.92
C PHE A 324 -6.61 -2.93 1.54
N TRP A 325 -5.47 -3.58 1.27
CA TRP A 325 -5.17 -4.12 -0.06
C TRP A 325 -6.22 -5.10 -0.58
N PRO A 326 -6.61 -6.16 0.16
CA PRO A 326 -7.66 -7.05 -0.30
C PRO A 326 -9.02 -6.36 -0.40
N ALA A 327 -9.38 -5.47 0.54
CA ALA A 327 -10.66 -4.75 0.50
C ALA A 327 -10.77 -3.84 -0.73
N ALA A 328 -9.69 -3.12 -1.02
CA ALA A 328 -9.59 -2.24 -2.18
C ALA A 328 -9.69 -3.05 -3.48
N LEU A 329 -8.93 -4.15 -3.59
CA LEU A 329 -9.01 -5.04 -4.75
C LEU A 329 -10.40 -5.63 -4.91
N GLN A 330 -11.06 -6.01 -3.81
CA GLN A 330 -12.41 -6.56 -3.86
C GLN A 330 -13.38 -5.60 -4.59
N VAL A 331 -13.32 -4.30 -4.28
CA VAL A 331 -14.28 -3.32 -4.82
C VAL A 331 -13.84 -2.63 -6.11
N THR A 332 -12.54 -2.61 -6.40
CA THR A 332 -11.97 -1.85 -7.53
C THR A 332 -11.37 -2.71 -8.63
N ALA A 333 -11.11 -4.00 -8.39
CA ALA A 333 -10.55 -4.86 -9.42
C ALA A 333 -11.62 -5.27 -10.45
N THR A 334 -11.22 -5.36 -11.71
CA THR A 334 -12.04 -5.94 -12.79
C THR A 334 -11.85 -7.46 -12.87
N LYS A 335 -12.68 -8.17 -13.64
CA LYS A 335 -12.46 -9.61 -13.95
C LYS A 335 -11.10 -9.91 -14.59
N GLU A 336 -10.42 -8.90 -15.12
CA GLU A 336 -9.13 -9.06 -15.79
C GLU A 336 -7.96 -8.82 -14.82
N ALA A 337 -8.24 -8.34 -13.61
CA ALA A 337 -7.22 -8.07 -12.61
C ALA A 337 -6.57 -9.34 -12.10
N LYS A 338 -5.25 -9.45 -12.33
CA LYS A 338 -4.44 -10.55 -11.81
C LYS A 338 -3.67 -10.09 -10.58
N VAL A 339 -3.86 -10.84 -9.49
CA VAL A 339 -3.08 -10.73 -8.26
C VAL A 339 -2.09 -11.89 -8.21
N LEU A 340 -0.80 -11.58 -8.17
CA LEU A 340 0.24 -12.61 -8.12
C LEU A 340 0.53 -13.02 -6.68
N ASN A 341 0.59 -14.32 -6.46
CA ASN A 341 0.89 -14.91 -5.16
C ASN A 341 2.34 -15.45 -5.14
N PHE A 342 3.21 -14.77 -4.39
CA PHE A 342 4.61 -15.15 -4.16
C PHE A 342 4.83 -15.80 -2.78
N SER A 343 3.79 -16.40 -2.19
CA SER A 343 3.91 -17.17 -0.93
C SER A 343 4.97 -18.25 -0.96
N THR A 344 5.24 -18.83 -2.13
CA THR A 344 6.31 -19.81 -2.32
C THR A 344 7.70 -19.25 -2.01
N TRP A 345 7.92 -17.93 -2.13
CA TRP A 345 9.21 -17.31 -1.76
C TRP A 345 9.48 -17.42 -0.26
N ARG A 346 8.43 -17.48 0.57
CA ARG A 346 8.58 -17.70 2.01
C ARG A 346 8.88 -19.16 2.34
N SER A 347 8.16 -20.10 1.73
CA SER A 347 8.37 -21.52 2.01
C SER A 347 9.70 -22.04 1.48
N THR A 348 10.22 -21.44 0.40
CA THR A 348 11.54 -21.76 -0.19
C THR A 348 12.69 -20.93 0.38
N LYS A 349 12.41 -20.01 1.31
CA LYS A 349 13.40 -19.09 1.93
C LYS A 349 14.10 -18.14 0.94
N VAL A 350 13.55 -17.91 -0.25
CA VAL A 350 13.94 -16.77 -1.09
C VAL A 350 13.73 -15.45 -0.33
N LEU A 351 12.63 -15.39 0.43
CA LEU A 351 12.25 -14.27 1.29
C LEU A 351 11.98 -14.75 2.71
N GLU A 352 12.57 -14.07 3.69
CA GLU A 352 12.31 -14.32 5.12
C GLU A 352 11.82 -13.06 5.82
N HIS A 353 11.04 -13.24 6.89
CA HIS A 353 10.56 -12.17 7.75
C HIS A 353 10.89 -12.47 9.20
N GLY A 354 11.47 -11.48 9.88
CA GLY A 354 11.86 -11.57 11.28
C GLY A 354 10.71 -11.39 12.26
N LYS A 355 10.58 -12.27 13.27
CA LYS A 355 9.77 -11.96 14.46
C LYS A 355 10.41 -10.88 15.34
N ARG A 356 11.75 -10.83 15.34
CA ARG A 356 12.54 -9.82 16.02
C ARG A 356 13.56 -9.28 15.03
N TRP A 357 13.65 -7.97 15.02
CA TRP A 357 14.58 -7.22 14.20
C TRP A 357 16.05 -7.68 14.39
N ALA A 358 16.51 -7.83 15.64
CA ALA A 358 17.90 -8.19 15.93
C ALA A 358 18.29 -9.55 15.32
N ASP A 359 17.37 -10.53 15.38
CA ASP A 359 17.59 -11.87 14.83
C ASP A 359 17.70 -11.86 13.30
N MET A 360 17.10 -10.87 12.63
CA MET A 360 17.18 -10.75 11.18
C MET A 360 18.50 -10.19 10.69
N LEU A 361 19.10 -9.26 11.43
CA LEU A 361 20.35 -8.65 11.03
C LEU A 361 21.46 -9.69 10.85
N ASP A 362 21.61 -10.57 11.82
CA ASP A 362 22.60 -11.65 11.78
C ASP A 362 22.36 -12.61 10.61
N ARG A 363 21.09 -12.88 10.28
CA ARG A 363 20.74 -13.78 9.17
C ARG A 363 20.98 -13.11 7.81
N CYS A 364 20.57 -11.86 7.64
CA CYS A 364 20.75 -11.12 6.40
C CYS A 364 22.23 -10.87 6.09
N ALA A 365 23.02 -10.50 7.10
CA ALA A 365 24.45 -10.27 6.93
C ALA A 365 25.17 -11.55 6.47
N LYS A 366 24.82 -12.71 7.03
CA LYS A 366 25.39 -14.02 6.63
C LYS A 366 25.01 -14.46 5.22
N SER A 367 23.87 -14.00 4.72
CA SER A 367 23.42 -14.31 3.34
C SER A 367 24.07 -13.40 2.32
N ALA A 368 24.18 -12.10 2.62
CA ALA A 368 24.83 -11.13 1.75
C ALA A 368 26.30 -11.46 1.47
N THR A 369 27.02 -12.02 2.45
CA THR A 369 28.43 -12.45 2.27
C THR A 369 28.59 -13.72 1.44
N LYS A 370 27.53 -14.51 1.28
CA LYS A 370 27.50 -15.70 0.41
C LYS A 370 27.04 -15.39 -1.02
N ALA A 371 26.53 -14.20 -1.26
CA ALA A 371 26.18 -13.73 -2.60
C ALA A 371 27.46 -13.67 -3.43
N ASP A 372 27.64 -14.62 -4.35
CA ASP A 372 28.76 -14.59 -5.29
C ASP A 372 28.53 -13.43 -6.27
N PRO A 373 29.33 -12.34 -6.23
CA PRO A 373 29.15 -11.20 -7.11
C PRO A 373 29.34 -11.56 -8.60
N GLY A 374 29.88 -12.75 -8.92
CA GLY A 374 30.07 -13.25 -10.27
C GLY A 374 28.95 -14.13 -10.82
N LYS A 375 28.01 -14.63 -9.99
CA LYS A 375 26.89 -15.43 -10.49
C LYS A 375 25.77 -14.53 -11.00
N GLN A 376 25.74 -14.34 -12.32
CA GLN A 376 24.54 -13.87 -12.99
C GLN A 376 23.48 -14.96 -12.90
N TYR A 377 22.45 -14.71 -12.08
CA TYR A 377 21.24 -15.51 -12.12
C TYR A 377 20.50 -15.14 -13.41
N PRO A 378 20.06 -16.13 -14.21
CA PRO A 378 19.27 -15.85 -15.40
C PRO A 378 18.01 -15.08 -14.96
N ILE A 379 17.79 -13.94 -15.64
CA ILE A 379 16.61 -13.09 -15.47
C ILE A 379 15.41 -13.83 -16.06
#